data_AF-A0A9E3G2D5-F1
#
_entry.id   AF-A0A9E3G2D5-F1
#
_cell.length_a   1.000
_cell.length_b   1.000
_cell.length_c   1.000
_cell.angle_alpha   90.00
_cell.angle_beta   90.00
_cell.angle_gamma   90.00
#
_symmetry.space_group_name_H-M   'P 1'
#
loop_
_entity.id
_entity.type
_entity.pdbx_description
1 polymer ?
#
loop_
_entity_poly.entity_id
_entity_poly.type
_entity_poly.pdbx_seq_one_letter_code
_entity_poly.pdbx_strand_id
1 'polypeptide(L)'
;MPKSGTPEAYYRILIDCGVILGTPDAVAKMTEVLKDVVAVSKGQIDLLLATHQHWDHLSGFIQAADTFDRLEVKKVWMAWTENPDDDLAKQLAGDRDAALTALRAAGSGMLISGDLDGADEVADFAGLFGVAGGASTQDAIERLRKKAKAPVRYCYPTDGPVHLEAPDVRLYVLGPPHDPKLIRQTLDTKRDPETYGIRAQMSAAAAALETLKDEPASPFGTLHAIPMNVASSLPFFKNHYFGASRSGDEWRRIDSGWLDGSSELALALDSATNNTSLVLAIELRDGDVLLFAADAQVGNWLSWQDLKWTVGGREVTGPELLRRTVFYKVGHHGSHNATLRQKGLEQMERLATAVIPVNHEMALKKRWGRMPLPELVDALRERAAKGVLRSDEDPKEPIQGVEVDPLYFEITL
;
A
#
# COMPACT_ATOMS: atom_id res chain seq x y z
N MET A 1 -31.45 17.29 24.75
CA MET A 1 -31.42 18.48 23.88
C MET A 1 -30.02 19.08 23.94
N PRO A 2 -29.28 19.15 22.83
CA PRO A 2 -27.96 19.78 22.82
C PRO A 2 -28.13 21.30 23.06
N LYS A 3 -27.28 21.87 23.91
CA LYS A 3 -27.25 23.32 24.16
C LYS A 3 -26.83 24.05 22.88
N SER A 4 -27.63 25.03 22.47
CA SER A 4 -27.30 26.00 21.44
C SER A 4 -26.04 26.79 21.83
N GLY A 5 -25.08 26.97 20.90
CA GLY A 5 -24.04 27.98 21.13
C GLY A 5 -22.80 27.97 20.23
N THR A 6 -22.43 26.88 19.58
CA THR A 6 -21.33 26.84 18.60
C THR A 6 -21.64 25.79 17.55
N PRO A 7 -21.47 26.04 16.24
CA PRO A 7 -21.48 24.97 15.26
C PRO A 7 -20.45 23.93 15.73
N GLU A 8 -20.82 22.65 15.80
CA GLU A 8 -19.85 21.59 16.05
C GLU A 8 -18.74 21.73 15.01
N ALA A 9 -17.56 22.19 15.45
CA ALA A 9 -16.41 22.31 14.59
C ALA A 9 -15.88 20.89 14.40
N TYR A 10 -16.34 20.21 13.35
CA TYR A 10 -15.77 18.93 12.93
C TYR A 10 -14.30 19.11 12.63
N TYR A 11 -13.46 18.22 13.17
CA TYR A 11 -12.08 18.05 12.73
C TYR A 11 -12.05 17.01 11.62
N ARG A 12 -11.66 17.41 10.42
CA ARG A 12 -11.76 16.59 9.21
C ARG A 12 -10.41 16.01 8.84
N ILE A 13 -10.36 14.68 8.76
CA ILE A 13 -9.17 13.92 8.39
C ILE A 13 -9.46 13.22 7.05
N LEU A 14 -8.65 13.50 6.04
CA LEU A 14 -8.60 12.72 4.80
C LEU A 14 -7.40 11.77 4.88
N ILE A 15 -7.64 10.47 4.73
CA ILE A 15 -6.57 9.45 4.70
C ILE A 15 -6.57 8.86 3.30
N ASP A 16 -5.53 9.17 2.54
CA ASP A 16 -5.33 8.76 1.15
C ASP A 16 -6.44 9.21 0.18
N CYS A 17 -6.16 9.08 -1.11
CA CYS A 17 -7.12 9.27 -2.18
C CYS A 17 -6.60 8.61 -3.46
N GLY A 18 -7.22 7.52 -3.88
CA GLY A 18 -6.87 6.89 -5.14
C GLY A 18 -7.68 5.65 -5.49
N VAL A 19 -7.37 5.14 -6.68
CA VAL A 19 -7.85 3.87 -7.23
C VAL A 19 -6.70 3.17 -7.92
N ILE A 20 -6.80 1.86 -8.02
CA ILE A 20 -5.77 1.06 -8.65
C ILE A 20 -5.62 1.35 -10.14
N LEU A 21 -4.40 1.20 -10.66
CA LEU A 21 -4.13 1.39 -12.07
C LEU A 21 -4.90 0.36 -12.91
N GLY A 22 -5.59 0.86 -13.94
CA GLY A 22 -6.49 0.06 -14.78
C GLY A 22 -7.97 0.15 -14.39
N THR A 23 -8.32 0.87 -13.30
CA THR A 23 -9.72 1.21 -13.01
C THR A 23 -10.36 1.96 -14.19
N PRO A 24 -11.50 1.48 -14.72
CA PRO A 24 -12.24 2.19 -15.77
C PRO A 24 -12.66 3.59 -15.30
N ASP A 25 -12.53 4.57 -16.19
CA ASP A 25 -12.91 5.96 -15.96
C ASP A 25 -12.33 6.56 -14.66
N ALA A 26 -11.12 6.14 -14.26
CA ALA A 26 -10.49 6.52 -12.99
C ALA A 26 -10.49 8.03 -12.73
N VAL A 27 -10.19 8.85 -13.74
CA VAL A 27 -10.23 10.32 -13.65
C VAL A 27 -11.62 10.84 -13.32
N ALA A 28 -12.66 10.34 -13.99
CA ALA A 28 -14.04 10.76 -13.74
C ALA A 28 -14.47 10.34 -12.33
N LYS A 29 -14.20 9.08 -11.95
CA LYS A 29 -14.53 8.55 -10.62
C LYS A 29 -13.83 9.31 -9.50
N MET A 30 -12.52 9.54 -9.59
CA MET A 30 -11.79 10.32 -8.57
C MET A 30 -12.20 11.79 -8.53
N THR A 31 -12.59 12.36 -9.67
CA THR A 31 -13.15 13.71 -9.71
C THR A 31 -14.49 13.78 -8.98
N GLU A 32 -15.35 12.77 -9.14
CA GLU A 32 -16.62 12.68 -8.43
C GLU A 32 -16.43 12.52 -6.92
N VAL A 33 -15.58 11.59 -6.50
CA VAL A 33 -15.22 11.38 -5.08
C VAL A 33 -14.67 12.67 -4.46
N LEU A 34 -13.71 13.34 -5.09
CA LEU A 34 -13.18 14.58 -4.52
C LEU A 34 -14.18 15.74 -4.52
N LYS A 35 -15.11 15.80 -5.49
CA LYS A 35 -16.19 16.80 -5.44
C LYS A 35 -17.06 16.60 -4.21
N ASP A 36 -17.38 15.37 -3.87
CA ASP A 36 -18.12 15.04 -2.65
C ASP A 36 -17.33 15.42 -1.39
N VAL A 37 -16.05 15.05 -1.32
CA VAL A 37 -15.15 15.47 -0.22
C VAL A 37 -15.13 17.00 -0.08
N VAL A 38 -15.03 17.76 -1.18
CA VAL A 38 -15.10 19.24 -1.14
C VAL A 38 -16.47 19.72 -0.62
N ALA A 39 -17.57 19.10 -1.02
CA ALA A 39 -18.92 19.47 -0.58
C ALA A 39 -19.10 19.23 0.94
N VAL A 40 -18.82 18.03 1.42
CA VAL A 40 -18.96 17.63 2.84
C VAL A 40 -18.01 18.40 3.74
N SER A 41 -16.78 18.66 3.25
CA SER A 41 -15.78 19.42 3.99
C SER A 41 -15.98 20.94 3.95
N LYS A 42 -16.94 21.42 3.15
CA LYS A 42 -17.09 22.86 2.82
C LYS A 42 -15.79 23.47 2.30
N GLY A 43 -15.04 22.67 1.52
CA GLY A 43 -13.78 23.05 0.91
C GLY A 43 -12.58 23.10 1.86
N GLN A 44 -12.67 22.58 3.09
CA GLN A 44 -11.54 22.59 4.02
C GLN A 44 -11.43 21.30 4.85
N ILE A 45 -10.24 20.71 4.87
CA ILE A 45 -9.85 19.64 5.79
C ILE A 45 -8.72 20.09 6.73
N ASP A 46 -8.71 19.54 7.94
CA ASP A 46 -7.74 19.90 8.98
C ASP A 46 -6.46 19.09 8.87
N LEU A 47 -6.56 17.84 8.42
CA LEU A 47 -5.45 16.92 8.29
C LEU A 47 -5.60 16.03 7.07
N LEU A 48 -4.54 15.93 6.26
CA LEU A 48 -4.39 14.94 5.20
C LEU A 48 -3.25 14.00 5.57
N LEU A 49 -3.50 12.70 5.56
CA LEU A 49 -2.50 11.65 5.68
C LEU A 49 -2.27 11.05 4.28
N ALA A 50 -1.01 11.00 3.86
CA ALA A 50 -0.55 10.16 2.76
C ALA A 50 0.25 9.01 3.35
N THR A 51 -0.27 7.79 3.21
CA THR A 51 0.20 6.66 4.01
C THR A 51 1.49 6.05 3.49
N HIS A 52 1.56 5.74 2.20
CA HIS A 52 2.75 5.24 1.50
C HIS A 52 2.64 5.45 -0.02
N GLN A 53 3.72 5.17 -0.74
CA GLN A 53 3.83 5.40 -2.18
C GLN A 53 3.24 4.29 -3.05
N HIS A 54 1.95 4.00 -2.88
CA HIS A 54 1.17 3.18 -3.81
C HIS A 54 0.14 4.00 -4.59
N TRP A 55 -0.07 3.63 -5.85
CA TRP A 55 -0.89 4.39 -6.78
C TRP A 55 -2.35 4.46 -6.35
N ASP A 56 -2.92 3.37 -5.85
CA ASP A 56 -4.28 3.33 -5.34
C ASP A 56 -4.48 4.12 -4.03
N HIS A 57 -3.39 4.52 -3.36
CA HIS A 57 -3.42 5.43 -2.22
C HIS A 57 -3.28 6.91 -2.62
N LEU A 58 -2.60 7.22 -3.73
CA LEU A 58 -2.20 8.59 -4.06
C LEU A 58 -2.74 9.13 -5.39
N SER A 59 -3.24 8.27 -6.27
CA SER A 59 -3.59 8.61 -7.65
C SER A 59 -4.67 9.67 -7.76
N GLY A 60 -5.62 9.73 -6.82
CA GLY A 60 -6.70 10.71 -6.82
C GLY A 60 -6.19 12.16 -6.74
N PHE A 61 -5.04 12.39 -6.09
CA PHE A 61 -4.41 13.71 -6.03
C PHE A 61 -3.86 14.19 -7.38
N ILE A 62 -3.61 13.25 -8.30
CA ILE A 62 -3.18 13.54 -9.67
C ILE A 62 -4.38 13.53 -10.62
N GLN A 63 -5.18 12.47 -10.56
CA GLN A 63 -6.30 12.22 -11.46
C GLN A 63 -7.40 13.27 -11.32
N ALA A 64 -7.61 13.81 -10.13
CA ALA A 64 -8.60 14.85 -9.84
C ALA A 64 -7.95 16.18 -9.40
N ALA A 65 -6.76 16.48 -9.93
CA ALA A 65 -5.94 17.63 -9.57
C ALA A 65 -6.72 18.95 -9.47
N ASP A 66 -7.51 19.32 -10.48
CA ASP A 66 -8.27 20.58 -10.50
C ASP A 66 -9.30 20.68 -9.37
N THR A 67 -9.88 19.54 -8.96
CA THR A 67 -10.84 19.48 -7.86
C THR A 67 -10.09 19.50 -6.52
N PHE A 68 -9.02 18.73 -6.42
CA PHE A 68 -8.14 18.74 -5.24
C PHE A 68 -7.56 20.12 -4.96
N ASP A 69 -7.21 20.88 -6.00
CA ASP A 69 -6.63 22.21 -5.88
C ASP A 69 -7.58 23.21 -5.20
N ARG A 70 -8.89 22.96 -5.25
CA ARG A 70 -9.93 23.74 -4.55
C ARG A 70 -10.10 23.37 -3.08
N LEU A 71 -9.62 22.19 -2.67
CA LEU A 71 -9.69 21.75 -1.28
C LEU A 71 -8.57 22.41 -0.48
N GLU A 72 -8.92 23.11 0.59
CA GLU A 72 -7.94 23.63 1.54
C GLU A 72 -7.46 22.53 2.49
N VAL A 73 -6.15 22.37 2.63
CA VAL A 73 -5.52 21.39 3.52
C VAL A 73 -4.66 22.11 4.55
N LYS A 74 -5.04 22.08 5.83
CA LYS A 74 -4.29 22.78 6.90
C LYS A 74 -2.97 22.09 7.23
N LYS A 75 -2.98 20.77 7.40
CA LYS A 75 -1.82 19.95 7.78
C LYS A 75 -1.70 18.75 6.87
N VAL A 76 -0.48 18.38 6.53
CA VAL A 76 -0.15 17.15 5.82
C VAL A 76 0.79 16.32 6.68
N TRP A 77 0.43 15.07 6.93
CA TRP A 77 1.28 14.09 7.60
C TRP A 77 1.68 13.00 6.61
N MET A 78 2.94 12.58 6.70
CA MET A 78 3.53 11.49 5.93
C MET A 78 4.33 10.60 6.88
N ALA A 79 4.57 9.35 6.49
CA ALA A 79 5.52 8.50 7.21
C ALA A 79 6.93 9.11 7.22
N TRP A 80 7.75 8.77 8.22
CA TRP A 80 9.16 9.18 8.25
C TRP A 80 9.96 8.71 7.04
N THR A 81 9.50 7.67 6.34
CA THR A 81 10.09 7.18 5.08
C THR A 81 10.03 8.21 3.95
N GLU A 82 9.22 9.26 4.09
CA GLU A 82 9.15 10.39 3.17
C GLU A 82 9.98 11.60 3.62
N ASN A 83 10.70 11.50 4.74
CA ASN A 83 11.52 12.58 5.28
C ASN A 83 12.83 12.70 4.50
N PRO A 84 13.10 13.80 3.77
CA PRO A 84 14.33 13.97 3.00
C PRO A 84 15.59 14.08 3.87
N ASP A 85 15.43 14.38 5.17
CA ASP A 85 16.54 14.55 6.10
C ASP A 85 16.90 13.25 6.84
N ASP A 86 16.04 12.23 6.80
CA ASP A 86 16.27 10.94 7.47
C ASP A 86 17.15 10.00 6.63
N ASP A 87 18.25 9.52 7.20
CA ASP A 87 19.24 8.70 6.48
C ASP A 87 18.68 7.35 6.04
N LEU A 88 17.82 6.73 6.84
CA LEU A 88 17.19 5.47 6.48
C LEU A 88 16.13 5.70 5.40
N ALA A 89 15.39 6.81 5.46
CA ALA A 89 14.43 7.18 4.41
C ALA A 89 15.14 7.40 3.06
N LYS A 90 16.26 8.14 3.07
CA LYS A 90 17.13 8.32 1.88
C LYS A 90 17.61 6.98 1.31
N GLN A 91 18.02 6.06 2.18
CA GLN A 91 18.43 4.72 1.75
C GLN A 91 17.27 3.95 1.11
N LEU A 92 16.10 3.89 1.75
CA LEU A 92 14.94 3.16 1.23
C LEU A 92 14.45 3.74 -0.11
N ALA A 93 14.46 5.06 -0.26
CA ALA A 93 14.13 5.72 -1.52
C ALA A 93 15.14 5.35 -2.62
N GLY A 94 16.45 5.36 -2.32
CA GLY A 94 17.49 4.95 -3.24
C GLY A 94 17.38 3.48 -3.67
N ASP A 95 17.14 2.57 -2.71
CA ASP A 95 16.93 1.14 -2.97
C ASP A 95 15.71 0.93 -3.90
N ARG A 96 14.62 1.67 -3.67
CA ARG A 96 13.42 1.63 -4.54
C ARG A 96 13.72 2.15 -5.93
N ASP A 97 14.37 3.30 -6.06
CA ASP A 97 14.62 3.92 -7.37
C ASP A 97 15.54 3.05 -8.23
N ALA A 98 16.52 2.40 -7.60
CA ALA A 98 17.37 1.39 -8.24
C ALA A 98 16.55 0.17 -8.69
N ALA A 99 15.70 -0.38 -7.82
CA ALA A 99 14.84 -1.50 -8.16
C ALA A 99 13.86 -1.17 -9.31
N LEU A 100 13.22 0.00 -9.29
CA LEU A 100 12.34 0.45 -10.39
C LEU A 100 13.09 0.59 -11.71
N THR A 101 14.34 1.07 -11.67
CA THR A 101 15.18 1.18 -12.86
C THR A 101 15.52 -0.20 -13.42
N ALA A 102 15.91 -1.14 -12.55
CA ALA A 102 16.17 -2.53 -12.93
C ALA A 102 14.92 -3.23 -13.51
N LEU A 103 13.74 -3.03 -12.90
CA LEU A 103 12.48 -3.57 -13.40
C LEU A 103 12.12 -3.02 -14.79
N ARG A 104 12.30 -1.72 -15.04
CA ARG A 104 12.07 -1.15 -16.37
C ARG A 104 13.01 -1.72 -17.43
N ALA A 105 14.28 -1.89 -17.08
CA ALA A 105 15.27 -2.51 -17.95
C ALA A 105 14.90 -3.98 -18.24
N ALA A 106 14.49 -4.71 -17.21
CA ALA A 106 14.01 -6.09 -17.31
C ALA A 106 12.80 -6.23 -18.23
N GLY A 107 11.74 -5.45 -18.00
CA GLY A 107 10.54 -5.46 -18.83
C GLY A 107 10.85 -5.10 -20.29
N SER A 108 11.75 -4.14 -20.52
CA SER A 108 12.20 -3.81 -21.89
C SER A 108 12.96 -4.97 -22.54
N GLY A 109 13.81 -5.67 -21.79
CA GLY A 109 14.52 -6.86 -22.23
C GLY A 109 13.56 -7.99 -22.63
N MET A 110 12.56 -8.25 -21.79
CA MET A 110 11.50 -9.25 -22.02
C MET A 110 10.71 -8.95 -23.30
N LEU A 111 10.31 -7.69 -23.52
CA LEU A 111 9.64 -7.27 -24.76
C LEU A 111 10.51 -7.53 -26.01
N ILE A 112 11.82 -7.28 -25.93
CA ILE A 112 12.75 -7.49 -27.03
C ILE A 112 12.97 -8.99 -27.30
N SER A 113 12.99 -9.82 -26.26
CA SER A 113 13.15 -11.28 -26.40
C SER A 113 11.85 -12.01 -26.77
N GLY A 114 10.70 -11.32 -26.77
CA GLY A 114 9.40 -11.90 -27.07
C GLY A 114 8.72 -12.56 -25.87
N ASP A 115 9.22 -12.34 -24.65
CA ASP A 115 8.59 -12.76 -23.40
C ASP A 115 7.53 -11.74 -23.00
N LEU A 116 6.37 -11.80 -23.66
CA LEU A 116 5.29 -10.84 -23.45
C LEU A 116 4.63 -11.02 -22.07
N ASP A 117 4.52 -12.25 -21.59
CA ASP A 117 3.91 -12.55 -20.29
C ASP A 117 4.75 -12.00 -19.13
N GLY A 118 6.07 -12.19 -19.15
CA GLY A 118 6.98 -11.62 -18.15
C GLY A 118 7.02 -10.10 -18.22
N ALA A 119 7.02 -9.52 -19.43
CA ALA A 119 6.97 -8.08 -19.62
C ALA A 119 5.70 -7.46 -19.03
N ASP A 120 4.55 -8.09 -19.25
CA ASP A 120 3.25 -7.65 -18.71
C ASP A 120 3.23 -7.74 -17.18
N GLU A 121 3.78 -8.80 -16.58
CA GLU A 121 3.90 -8.94 -15.13
C GLU A 121 4.74 -7.80 -14.52
N VAL A 122 5.93 -7.55 -15.06
CA VAL A 122 6.81 -6.46 -14.59
C VAL A 122 6.16 -5.08 -14.79
N ALA A 123 5.46 -4.88 -15.90
CA ALA A 123 4.74 -3.64 -16.17
C ALA A 123 3.59 -3.41 -15.17
N ASP A 124 2.86 -4.47 -14.80
CA ASP A 124 1.80 -4.41 -13.79
C ASP A 124 2.34 -3.94 -12.42
N PHE A 125 3.50 -4.44 -11.99
CA PHE A 125 4.16 -3.98 -10.76
C PHE A 125 4.66 -2.54 -10.86
N ALA A 126 5.29 -2.15 -11.97
CA ALA A 126 5.71 -0.76 -12.18
C ALA A 126 4.51 0.21 -12.14
N GLY A 127 3.33 -0.28 -12.52
CA GLY A 127 2.06 0.43 -12.44
C GLY A 127 1.63 0.81 -11.02
N LEU A 128 2.04 0.07 -9.99
CA LEU A 128 1.80 0.40 -8.58
C LEU A 128 2.45 1.72 -8.16
N PHE A 129 3.47 2.16 -8.89
CA PHE A 129 4.16 3.43 -8.67
C PHE A 129 3.74 4.52 -9.66
N GLY A 130 2.67 4.29 -10.44
CA GLY A 130 2.10 5.25 -11.40
C GLY A 130 2.87 5.39 -12.71
N VAL A 131 4.04 4.76 -12.86
CA VAL A 131 4.98 4.97 -13.97
C VAL A 131 4.35 4.81 -15.35
N ALA A 132 3.37 3.91 -15.50
CA ALA A 132 2.67 3.67 -16.77
C ALA A 132 1.56 4.70 -17.09
N GLY A 133 1.16 5.55 -16.13
CA GLY A 133 0.05 6.49 -16.24
C GLY A 133 0.43 7.94 -16.59
N GLY A 134 1.70 8.22 -16.88
CA GLY A 134 2.20 9.57 -17.19
C GLY A 134 2.46 10.47 -15.98
N ALA A 135 2.24 9.96 -14.76
CA ALA A 135 2.57 10.58 -13.48
C ALA A 135 2.86 9.51 -12.43
N SER A 136 3.77 9.78 -11.50
CA SER A 136 4.24 8.83 -10.49
C SER A 136 3.63 9.07 -9.11
N THR A 137 3.79 8.10 -8.20
CA THR A 137 3.50 8.29 -6.77
C THR A 137 4.38 9.37 -6.15
N GLN A 138 5.63 9.52 -6.63
CA GLN A 138 6.52 10.61 -6.24
C GLN A 138 5.96 11.99 -6.61
N ASP A 139 5.37 12.14 -7.81
CA ASP A 139 4.71 13.40 -8.22
C ASP A 139 3.53 13.74 -7.29
N ALA A 140 2.79 12.73 -6.83
CA ALA A 140 1.71 12.90 -5.87
C ALA A 140 2.24 13.35 -4.49
N ILE A 141 3.30 12.72 -3.98
CA ILE A 141 3.96 13.14 -2.73
C ILE A 141 4.45 14.59 -2.83
N GLU A 142 5.09 14.98 -3.94
CA GLU A 142 5.54 16.36 -4.14
C GLU A 142 4.40 17.36 -4.22
N ARG A 143 3.28 17.00 -4.88
CA ARG A 143 2.06 17.81 -4.88
C ARG A 143 1.55 18.02 -3.45
N LEU A 144 1.50 16.97 -2.64
CA LEU A 144 1.05 17.06 -1.25
C LEU A 144 1.99 17.90 -0.38
N ARG A 145 3.31 17.79 -0.56
CA ARG A 145 4.30 18.68 0.10
C ARG A 145 4.04 20.15 -0.21
N LYS A 146 3.72 20.47 -1.47
CA LYS A 146 3.39 21.84 -1.92
C LYS A 146 2.02 22.32 -1.45
N LYS A 147 1.07 21.40 -1.22
CA LYS A 147 -0.30 21.70 -0.80
C LYS A 147 -0.42 22.14 0.65
N ALA A 148 0.48 21.65 1.51
CA ALA A 148 0.42 21.89 2.95
C ALA A 148 0.57 23.39 3.27
N LYS A 149 -0.36 23.96 4.06
CA LYS A 149 -0.24 25.34 4.58
C LYS A 149 0.78 25.48 5.72
N ALA A 150 1.12 24.37 6.36
CA ALA A 150 2.16 24.26 7.39
C ALA A 150 3.24 23.29 6.90
N PRO A 151 4.45 23.31 7.50
CA PRO A 151 5.46 22.29 7.22
C PRO A 151 4.86 20.88 7.34
N VAL A 152 5.18 20.03 6.37
CA VAL A 152 4.79 18.62 6.41
C VAL A 152 5.37 17.99 7.68
N ARG A 153 4.55 17.23 8.39
CA ARG A 153 5.03 16.42 9.51
C ARG A 153 5.38 15.03 9.00
N TYR A 154 6.61 14.62 9.27
CA TYR A 154 7.06 13.24 9.13
C TYR A 154 6.85 12.51 10.45
N CYS A 155 6.03 11.47 10.43
CA CYS A 155 5.54 10.77 11.60
C CYS A 155 6.41 9.56 11.94
N TYR A 156 6.83 9.47 13.21
CA TYR A 156 7.55 8.33 13.76
C TYR A 156 6.69 7.61 14.80
N PRO A 157 6.74 6.26 14.90
CA PRO A 157 6.02 5.53 15.96
C PRO A 157 6.49 5.88 17.38
N THR A 158 7.70 6.44 17.50
CA THR A 158 8.27 6.94 18.75
C THR A 158 7.76 8.33 19.14
N ASP A 159 7.04 9.02 18.26
CA ASP A 159 6.42 10.30 18.56
C ASP A 159 5.40 10.13 19.70
N GLY A 160 5.32 11.14 20.58
CA GLY A 160 4.19 11.23 21.50
C GLY A 160 2.86 11.39 20.74
N PRO A 161 1.74 10.87 21.28
CA PRO A 161 0.45 11.01 20.64
C PRO A 161 0.04 12.49 20.54
N VAL A 162 -0.63 12.85 19.45
CA VAL A 162 -1.18 14.19 19.28
C VAL A 162 -2.58 14.24 19.88
N HIS A 163 -2.77 15.10 20.87
CA HIS A 163 -4.08 15.37 21.45
C HIS A 163 -4.75 16.51 20.68
N LEU A 164 -5.96 16.26 20.21
CA LEU A 164 -6.89 17.28 19.72
C LEU A 164 -7.85 17.60 20.88
N GLU A 165 -8.06 18.89 21.18
CA GLU A 165 -8.98 19.30 22.26
C GLU A 165 -10.45 19.33 21.81
N ALA A 166 -10.67 19.59 20.51
CA ALA A 166 -11.99 19.69 19.89
C ALA A 166 -11.92 19.12 18.45
N PRO A 167 -12.35 17.86 18.23
CA PRO A 167 -12.86 16.91 19.20
C PRO A 167 -11.76 16.42 20.14
N ASP A 168 -12.15 15.98 21.34
CA ASP A 168 -11.26 15.44 22.36
C ASP A 168 -10.82 14.01 22.00
N VAL A 169 -9.79 13.90 21.16
CA VAL A 169 -9.26 12.62 20.62
C VAL A 169 -7.74 12.62 20.59
N ARG A 170 -7.13 11.43 20.65
CA ARG A 170 -5.67 11.28 20.53
C ARG A 170 -5.28 10.44 19.32
N LEU A 171 -4.30 10.93 18.59
CA LEU A 171 -3.76 10.31 17.38
C LEU A 171 -2.42 9.66 17.72
N TYR A 172 -2.36 8.34 17.63
CA TYR A 172 -1.16 7.53 17.80
C TYR A 172 -0.65 7.06 16.45
N VAL A 173 0.66 7.22 16.22
CA VAL A 173 1.34 6.69 15.04
C VAL A 173 1.89 5.33 15.40
N LEU A 174 1.47 4.27 14.71
CA LEU A 174 1.90 2.89 14.98
C LEU A 174 2.97 2.42 13.99
N GLY A 175 3.04 3.04 12.82
CA GLY A 175 3.95 2.63 11.75
C GLY A 175 4.33 3.80 10.83
N PRO A 176 5.36 3.63 10.00
CA PRO A 176 6.14 2.40 9.86
C PRO A 176 7.27 2.29 10.91
N PRO A 177 7.74 1.07 11.27
CA PRO A 177 8.85 0.91 12.21
C PRO A 177 10.14 1.50 11.65
N HIS A 178 10.90 2.25 12.46
CA HIS A 178 12.25 2.72 12.11
C HIS A 178 13.29 1.60 12.29
N ASP A 179 13.06 0.48 11.62
CA ASP A 179 13.95 -0.69 11.61
C ASP A 179 13.95 -1.34 10.21
N PRO A 180 15.08 -1.33 9.49
CA PRO A 180 15.17 -1.89 8.14
C PRO A 180 14.87 -3.39 8.05
N LYS A 181 15.00 -4.14 9.14
CA LYS A 181 14.64 -5.57 9.18
C LYS A 181 13.13 -5.75 9.24
N LEU A 182 12.46 -4.96 10.07
CA LEU A 182 10.99 -4.99 10.17
C LEU A 182 10.36 -4.46 8.87
N ILE A 183 10.92 -3.42 8.25
CA ILE A 183 10.46 -2.95 6.92
C ILE A 183 10.48 -4.10 5.89
N ARG A 184 11.55 -4.91 5.87
CA ARG A 184 11.70 -6.04 4.95
C ARG A 184 10.99 -7.32 5.41
N GLN A 185 10.34 -7.33 6.56
CA GLN A 185 9.64 -8.50 7.08
C GLN A 185 8.19 -8.55 6.59
N THR A 186 7.99 -9.27 5.49
CA THR A 186 6.71 -9.33 4.75
C THR A 186 5.90 -10.58 5.07
N LEU A 187 6.55 -11.59 5.67
CA LEU A 187 6.00 -12.89 6.04
C LEU A 187 6.48 -13.30 7.44
N ASP A 188 5.77 -14.24 8.05
CA ASP A 188 6.16 -14.78 9.35
C ASP A 188 7.37 -15.70 9.31
N THR A 189 7.99 -15.82 10.47
CA THR A 189 9.03 -16.82 10.69
C THR A 189 8.42 -18.21 10.83
N LYS A 190 9.04 -19.22 10.20
CA LYS A 190 8.56 -20.61 10.01
C LYS A 190 8.08 -21.37 11.27
N ARG A 191 8.24 -20.83 12.49
CA ARG A 191 7.97 -21.53 13.76
C ARG A 191 6.55 -21.31 14.32
N ASP A 192 5.87 -20.23 13.98
CA ASP A 192 4.47 -19.99 14.38
C ASP A 192 3.81 -19.01 13.38
N PRO A 193 2.93 -19.49 12.48
CA PRO A 193 2.36 -18.63 11.43
C PRO A 193 1.26 -17.72 11.99
N GLU A 194 1.50 -16.42 11.95
CA GLU A 194 0.53 -15.35 12.25
C GLU A 194 -0.25 -14.90 11.00
N THR A 195 0.22 -15.18 9.78
CA THR A 195 -0.45 -14.88 8.51
C THR A 195 -1.50 -15.93 8.17
N TYR A 196 -2.55 -15.52 7.47
CA TYR A 196 -3.61 -16.40 7.00
C TYR A 196 -3.23 -17.00 5.64
N GLY A 197 -3.03 -18.31 5.55
CA GLY A 197 -2.87 -19.01 4.27
C GLY A 197 -1.58 -18.71 3.46
N ILE A 198 -1.19 -19.68 2.62
CA ILE A 198 0.00 -19.76 1.75
C ILE A 198 1.37 -19.75 2.49
N ARG A 199 2.03 -20.91 2.43
CA ARG A 199 3.23 -21.25 3.22
C ARG A 199 4.55 -21.19 2.44
N ALA A 200 4.53 -20.87 1.15
CA ALA A 200 5.68 -21.05 0.30
C ALA A 200 5.57 -20.19 -0.96
N GLN A 201 6.47 -19.21 -1.10
CA GLN A 201 7.08 -18.81 -2.38
C GLN A 201 7.97 -17.54 -2.32
N MET A 202 8.52 -17.09 -1.18
CA MET A 202 9.23 -15.78 -1.17
C MET A 202 10.63 -15.75 -0.54
N SER A 203 11.22 -16.88 -0.14
CA SER A 203 12.59 -16.85 0.41
C SER A 203 13.68 -16.44 -0.59
N ALA A 204 13.36 -16.37 -1.89
CA ALA A 204 14.28 -15.92 -2.94
C ALA A 204 14.35 -14.39 -3.10
N ALA A 205 13.29 -13.66 -2.73
CA ALA A 205 13.15 -12.24 -3.06
C ALA A 205 14.03 -11.30 -2.21
N ALA A 206 14.28 -11.66 -0.95
CA ALA A 206 15.22 -10.91 -0.10
C ALA A 206 16.67 -11.01 -0.57
N ALA A 207 17.04 -12.09 -1.28
CA ALA A 207 18.37 -12.23 -1.87
C ALA A 207 18.53 -11.39 -3.15
N ALA A 208 17.44 -11.18 -3.91
CA ALA A 208 17.45 -10.42 -5.16
C ALA A 208 17.81 -8.93 -4.96
N LEU A 209 17.39 -8.31 -3.86
CA LEU A 209 17.70 -6.90 -3.57
C LEU A 209 19.19 -6.65 -3.26
N GLU A 210 19.87 -7.62 -2.63
CA GLU A 210 21.31 -7.52 -2.34
C GLU A 210 22.18 -7.75 -3.58
N THR A 211 21.70 -8.51 -4.58
CA THR A 211 22.43 -8.80 -5.82
C THR A 211 22.42 -7.66 -6.85
N LEU A 212 21.64 -6.59 -6.63
CA LEU A 212 21.47 -5.48 -7.59
C LEU A 212 22.40 -4.29 -7.36
N LYS A 213 23.30 -4.36 -6.38
CA LYS A 213 24.29 -3.30 -6.13
C LYS A 213 25.37 -3.19 -7.21
N ASP A 214 25.41 -4.11 -8.18
CA ASP A 214 26.33 -4.12 -9.32
C ASP A 214 25.53 -4.15 -10.66
N GLU A 215 25.82 -3.22 -11.59
CA GLU A 215 25.23 -3.15 -12.95
C GLU A 215 26.14 -3.80 -14.02
N PRO A 216 25.64 -4.28 -15.19
CA PRO A 216 24.33 -3.99 -15.79
C PRO A 216 23.43 -5.21 -16.06
N ALA A 217 22.19 -4.90 -16.46
CA ALA A 217 21.08 -5.74 -16.92
C ALA A 217 21.37 -6.58 -18.18
N SER A 218 22.45 -7.36 -18.17
CA SER A 218 22.72 -8.52 -19.03
C SER A 218 24.06 -9.09 -18.58
N PRO A 219 24.26 -10.43 -18.56
CA PRO A 219 25.55 -11.02 -18.19
C PRO A 219 26.71 -10.61 -19.11
N PHE A 220 26.44 -9.96 -20.26
CA PHE A 220 27.45 -9.47 -21.20
C PHE A 220 27.19 -8.02 -21.60
N GLY A 221 28.25 -7.20 -21.66
CA GLY A 221 28.16 -5.85 -22.22
C GLY A 221 27.78 -5.87 -23.70
N THR A 222 27.17 -4.78 -24.20
CA THR A 222 26.67 -4.69 -25.59
C THR A 222 27.73 -4.93 -26.66
N LEU A 223 29.00 -4.63 -26.39
CA LEU A 223 30.14 -4.91 -27.28
C LEU A 223 30.46 -6.41 -27.40
N HIS A 224 29.96 -7.24 -26.48
CA HIS A 224 30.18 -8.68 -26.41
C HIS A 224 28.91 -9.48 -26.72
N ALA A 225 27.85 -8.83 -27.19
CA ALA A 225 26.58 -9.45 -27.56
C ALA A 225 26.30 -9.31 -29.07
N ILE A 226 25.64 -10.33 -29.65
CA ILE A 226 25.10 -10.24 -31.02
C ILE A 226 23.62 -9.86 -30.90
N PRO A 227 23.16 -8.75 -31.51
CA PRO A 227 21.75 -8.38 -31.48
C PRO A 227 20.84 -9.50 -32.04
N MET A 228 19.69 -9.75 -31.42
CA MET A 228 18.85 -10.92 -31.72
C MET A 228 18.32 -10.94 -33.17
N ASN A 229 18.02 -9.77 -33.73
CA ASN A 229 17.65 -9.59 -35.13
C ASN A 229 18.80 -9.96 -36.09
N VAL A 230 20.06 -9.73 -35.68
CA VAL A 230 21.25 -10.15 -36.43
C VAL A 230 21.48 -11.65 -36.25
N ALA A 231 21.41 -12.16 -35.02
CA ALA A 231 21.59 -13.57 -34.70
C ALA A 231 20.61 -14.45 -35.48
N SER A 232 19.33 -14.08 -35.56
CA SER A 232 18.30 -14.81 -36.31
C SER A 232 18.54 -14.89 -37.81
N SER A 233 19.41 -14.02 -38.35
CA SER A 233 19.83 -14.02 -39.75
C SER A 233 21.11 -14.84 -40.01
N LEU A 234 21.84 -15.22 -38.96
CA LEU A 234 23.09 -15.97 -39.09
C LEU A 234 22.84 -17.47 -39.22
N PRO A 235 23.46 -18.18 -40.19
CA PRO A 235 23.20 -19.60 -40.44
C PRO A 235 23.38 -20.52 -39.22
N PHE A 236 24.39 -20.23 -38.39
CA PHE A 236 24.66 -21.01 -37.18
C PHE A 236 23.50 -20.92 -36.19
N PHE A 237 23.13 -19.70 -35.77
CA PHE A 237 22.05 -19.52 -34.80
C PHE A 237 20.70 -19.90 -35.37
N LYS A 238 20.44 -19.66 -36.66
CA LYS A 238 19.21 -20.10 -37.32
C LYS A 238 19.01 -21.61 -37.21
N ASN A 239 20.05 -22.41 -37.43
CA ASN A 239 19.96 -23.87 -37.41
C ASN A 239 20.06 -24.49 -36.02
N HIS A 240 20.71 -23.81 -35.06
CA HIS A 240 21.05 -24.40 -33.75
C HIS A 240 20.39 -23.72 -32.55
N TYR A 241 19.92 -22.48 -32.68
CA TYR A 241 19.33 -21.68 -31.59
C TYR A 241 17.85 -21.34 -31.85
N PHE A 242 17.51 -20.90 -33.07
CA PHE A 242 16.13 -20.57 -33.43
C PHE A 242 15.33 -21.77 -33.95
N GLY A 243 16.01 -22.76 -34.53
CA GLY A 243 15.41 -23.95 -35.14
C GLY A 243 15.06 -23.76 -36.61
N ALA A 244 14.87 -24.88 -37.33
CA ALA A 244 14.46 -24.88 -38.75
C ALA A 244 13.01 -24.41 -38.96
N SER A 245 12.19 -24.43 -37.91
CA SER A 245 10.84 -23.88 -37.85
C SER A 245 10.77 -22.79 -36.78
N ARG A 246 10.09 -21.67 -37.09
CA ARG A 246 10.00 -20.48 -36.23
C ARG A 246 9.40 -20.72 -34.83
N SER A 247 8.79 -21.88 -34.57
CA SER A 247 8.00 -22.14 -33.35
C SER A 247 8.36 -23.42 -32.59
N GLY A 248 9.42 -24.15 -32.97
CA GLY A 248 9.66 -25.52 -32.48
C GLY A 248 10.63 -25.65 -31.29
N ASP A 249 11.56 -24.71 -31.12
CA ASP A 249 12.73 -24.86 -30.25
C ASP A 249 12.85 -23.77 -29.17
N GLU A 250 11.77 -23.02 -28.91
CA GLU A 250 11.77 -21.92 -27.93
C GLU A 250 12.15 -22.37 -26.51
N TRP A 251 11.76 -23.59 -26.12
CA TRP A 251 12.09 -24.18 -24.81
C TRP A 251 13.60 -24.36 -24.54
N ARG A 252 14.46 -24.23 -25.58
CA ARG A 252 15.93 -24.33 -25.46
C ARG A 252 16.62 -22.99 -25.24
N ARG A 253 15.89 -21.89 -25.35
CA ARG A 253 16.45 -20.54 -25.25
C ARG A 253 16.45 -20.09 -23.79
N ILE A 254 17.48 -19.34 -23.43
CA ILE A 254 17.62 -18.71 -22.10
C ILE A 254 17.73 -17.18 -22.25
N ASP A 255 17.10 -16.65 -23.30
CA ASP A 255 17.19 -15.23 -23.70
C ASP A 255 16.78 -14.28 -22.56
N SER A 256 15.83 -14.72 -21.73
CA SER A 256 15.35 -14.04 -20.52
C SER A 256 15.77 -14.72 -19.21
N GLY A 257 16.58 -15.79 -19.23
CA GLY A 257 16.91 -16.54 -17.99
C GLY A 257 17.73 -15.75 -16.95
N TRP A 258 18.33 -14.63 -17.36
CA TRP A 258 18.98 -13.66 -16.47
C TRP A 258 17.99 -12.61 -15.91
N LEU A 259 16.78 -12.57 -16.44
CA LEU A 259 15.64 -11.75 -16.01
C LEU A 259 14.69 -12.51 -15.08
N ASP A 260 14.85 -13.84 -14.92
CA ASP A 260 13.99 -14.66 -14.06
C ASP A 260 13.79 -14.09 -12.64
N GLY A 261 14.76 -13.35 -12.10
CA GLY A 261 14.67 -12.71 -10.78
C GLY A 261 13.89 -11.39 -10.71
N SER A 262 13.38 -10.87 -11.85
CA SER A 262 12.71 -9.56 -11.87
C SER A 262 11.34 -9.60 -11.21
N SER A 263 10.61 -10.70 -11.32
CA SER A 263 9.30 -10.84 -10.67
C SER A 263 9.46 -10.90 -9.14
N GLU A 264 10.48 -11.59 -8.62
CA GLU A 264 10.81 -11.58 -7.20
C GLU A 264 11.27 -10.20 -6.71
N LEU A 265 12.06 -9.48 -7.50
CA LEU A 265 12.44 -8.10 -7.20
C LEU A 265 11.21 -7.19 -7.12
N ALA A 266 10.27 -7.33 -8.07
CA ALA A 266 9.04 -6.55 -8.10
C ALA A 266 8.18 -6.82 -6.85
N LEU A 267 8.00 -8.09 -6.49
CA LEU A 267 7.30 -8.50 -5.28
C LEU A 267 7.98 -8.01 -3.99
N ALA A 268 9.32 -8.08 -3.92
CA ALA A 268 10.07 -7.56 -2.78
C ALA A 268 9.89 -6.04 -2.65
N LEU A 269 9.91 -5.32 -3.76
CA LEU A 269 9.78 -3.87 -3.79
C LEU A 269 8.37 -3.43 -3.34
N ASP A 270 7.34 -4.06 -3.90
CA ASP A 270 5.94 -3.87 -3.50
C ASP A 270 5.76 -4.13 -2.00
N SER A 271 6.22 -5.29 -1.53
CA SER A 271 6.05 -5.68 -0.13
C SER A 271 6.86 -4.81 0.85
N ALA A 272 8.05 -4.36 0.47
CA ALA A 272 8.81 -3.40 1.28
C ALA A 272 8.11 -2.03 1.33
N THR A 273 7.52 -1.58 0.22
CA THR A 273 6.76 -0.32 0.15
C THR A 273 5.51 -0.38 1.02
N ASN A 274 4.78 -1.50 1.00
CA ASN A 274 3.65 -1.75 1.90
C ASN A 274 4.02 -1.54 3.38
N ASN A 275 5.18 -2.03 3.80
CA ASN A 275 5.66 -1.83 5.17
C ASN A 275 6.17 -0.41 5.50
N THR A 276 6.19 0.51 4.54
CA THR A 276 6.41 1.95 4.77
C THR A 276 5.13 2.71 5.14
N SER A 277 4.00 2.00 5.27
CA SER A 277 2.69 2.54 5.65
C SER A 277 2.70 3.37 6.94
N LEU A 278 2.24 4.63 6.85
CA LEU A 278 1.82 5.40 8.02
C LEU A 278 0.54 4.81 8.60
N VAL A 279 0.64 4.22 9.78
CA VAL A 279 -0.49 3.58 10.49
C VAL A 279 -0.98 4.51 11.59
N LEU A 280 -2.29 4.73 11.63
CA LEU A 280 -2.93 5.63 12.58
C LEU A 280 -3.93 4.88 13.46
N ALA A 281 -3.81 5.05 14.78
CA ALA A 281 -4.86 4.72 15.73
C ALA A 281 -5.42 6.02 16.34
N ILE A 282 -6.74 6.19 16.26
CA ILE A 282 -7.45 7.35 16.82
C ILE A 282 -8.20 6.89 18.06
N GLU A 283 -7.74 7.30 19.24
CA GLU A 283 -8.42 7.09 20.51
C GLU A 283 -9.48 8.18 20.72
N LEU A 284 -10.73 7.76 20.87
CA LEU A 284 -11.89 8.59 21.18
C LEU A 284 -11.95 8.91 22.68
N ARG A 285 -12.80 9.86 23.06
CA ARG A 285 -12.93 10.33 24.47
C ARG A 285 -13.25 9.20 25.46
N ASP A 286 -14.03 8.22 25.06
CA ASP A 286 -14.40 7.05 25.86
C ASP A 286 -13.33 5.94 25.87
N GLY A 287 -12.25 6.14 25.11
CA GLY A 287 -11.13 5.22 25.00
C GLY A 287 -11.27 4.20 23.86
N ASP A 288 -12.34 4.26 23.06
CA ASP A 288 -12.50 3.42 21.87
C ASP A 288 -11.50 3.84 20.79
N VAL A 289 -11.05 2.86 19.98
CA VAL A 289 -10.00 3.10 18.99
C VAL A 289 -10.49 2.84 17.57
N LEU A 290 -10.19 3.78 16.67
CA LEU A 290 -10.32 3.61 15.23
C LEU A 290 -8.94 3.30 14.64
N LEU A 291 -8.79 2.14 14.00
CA LEU A 291 -7.53 1.69 13.44
C LEU A 291 -7.53 1.78 11.91
N PHE A 292 -6.55 2.51 11.37
CA PHE A 292 -6.30 2.65 9.94
C PHE A 292 -4.92 2.08 9.59
N ALA A 293 -4.90 0.86 9.06
CA ALA A 293 -3.66 0.10 8.85
C ALA A 293 -2.94 0.35 7.52
N ALA A 294 -3.53 1.13 6.60
CA ALA A 294 -3.00 1.32 5.24
C ALA A 294 -2.62 -0.03 4.60
N ASP A 295 -1.39 -0.24 4.15
CA ASP A 295 -0.93 -1.55 3.67
C ASP A 295 0.07 -2.23 4.60
N ALA A 296 0.03 -1.93 5.90
CA ALA A 296 0.90 -2.53 6.89
C ALA A 296 0.88 -4.08 6.81
N GLN A 297 2.07 -4.66 6.61
CA GLN A 297 2.29 -6.10 6.60
C GLN A 297 2.97 -6.57 7.90
N VAL A 298 3.39 -7.83 7.95
CA VAL A 298 3.89 -8.54 9.15
C VAL A 298 4.83 -7.70 10.01
N GLY A 299 5.86 -7.09 9.42
CA GLY A 299 6.85 -6.28 10.13
C GLY A 299 6.26 -5.11 10.90
N ASN A 300 5.24 -4.44 10.35
CA ASN A 300 4.48 -3.42 11.07
C ASN A 300 3.75 -4.02 12.27
N TRP A 301 2.91 -5.04 12.06
CA TRP A 301 2.14 -5.66 13.14
C TRP A 301 3.00 -6.19 14.29
N LEU A 302 4.16 -6.76 13.97
CA LEU A 302 5.13 -7.19 14.98
C LEU A 302 5.71 -6.01 15.75
N SER A 303 6.02 -4.90 15.07
CA SER A 303 6.55 -3.70 15.73
C SER A 303 5.58 -3.09 16.75
N TRP A 304 4.27 -3.22 16.52
CA TRP A 304 3.26 -2.62 17.39
C TRP A 304 3.23 -3.26 18.78
N GLN A 305 3.71 -4.49 18.92
CA GLN A 305 3.73 -5.21 20.19
C GLN A 305 4.64 -4.55 21.23
N ASP A 306 5.67 -3.82 20.76
CA ASP A 306 6.67 -3.18 21.61
C ASP A 306 6.43 -1.66 21.79
N LEU A 307 5.41 -1.10 21.12
CA LEU A 307 5.10 0.32 21.22
C LEU A 307 4.49 0.67 22.58
N LYS A 308 4.95 1.78 23.13
CA LYS A 308 4.48 2.33 24.40
C LYS A 308 4.66 3.85 24.45
N TRP A 309 3.66 4.52 25.02
CA TRP A 309 3.64 5.97 25.23
C TRP A 309 3.23 6.28 26.65
N THR A 310 3.65 7.44 27.17
CA THR A 310 3.18 7.95 28.46
C THR A 310 2.15 9.06 28.23
N VAL A 311 0.90 8.82 28.64
CA VAL A 311 -0.22 9.76 28.47
C VAL A 311 -0.83 10.03 29.83
N GLY A 312 -0.78 11.29 30.29
CA GLY A 312 -1.34 11.67 31.59
C GLY A 312 -0.74 10.89 32.78
N GLY A 313 0.52 10.47 32.67
CA GLY A 313 1.20 9.66 33.71
C GLY A 313 0.89 8.16 33.65
N ARG A 314 0.10 7.70 32.67
CA ARG A 314 -0.21 6.28 32.44
C ARG A 314 0.52 5.77 31.20
N GLU A 315 1.00 4.53 31.26
CA GLU A 315 1.49 3.83 30.07
C GLU A 315 0.30 3.39 29.20
N VAL A 316 0.40 3.66 27.90
CA VAL A 316 -0.49 3.16 26.84
C VAL A 316 0.36 2.36 25.88
N THR A 317 -0.04 1.13 25.55
CA THR A 317 0.73 0.24 24.68
C THR A 317 0.01 -0.06 23.36
N GLY A 318 0.76 -0.48 22.34
CA GLY A 318 0.17 -0.94 21.07
C GLY A 318 -0.89 -2.04 21.27
N PRO A 319 -0.62 -3.11 22.04
CA PRO A 319 -1.63 -4.12 22.37
C PRO A 319 -2.86 -3.58 23.11
N GLU A 320 -2.72 -2.51 23.92
CA GLU A 320 -3.87 -1.84 24.54
C GLU A 320 -4.73 -1.10 23.50
N LEU A 321 -4.12 -0.46 22.51
CA LEU A 321 -4.86 0.17 21.41
C LEU A 321 -5.60 -0.88 20.57
N LEU A 322 -4.94 -2.01 20.26
CA LEU A 322 -5.57 -3.12 19.54
C LEU A 322 -6.79 -3.68 20.29
N ARG A 323 -6.67 -3.95 21.60
CA ARG A 323 -7.80 -4.42 22.43
C ARG A 323 -8.99 -3.48 22.43
N ARG A 324 -8.76 -2.17 22.32
CA ARG A 324 -9.82 -1.15 22.33
C ARG A 324 -10.34 -0.79 20.93
N THR A 325 -9.84 -1.44 19.88
CA THR A 325 -10.25 -1.17 18.51
C THR A 325 -11.70 -1.57 18.29
N VAL A 326 -12.53 -0.60 17.89
CA VAL A 326 -13.95 -0.79 17.54
C VAL A 326 -14.21 -0.69 16.03
N PHE A 327 -13.35 0.03 15.32
CA PHE A 327 -13.37 0.18 13.88
C PHE A 327 -12.01 -0.17 13.31
N TYR A 328 -11.98 -1.01 12.27
CA TYR A 328 -10.75 -1.40 11.60
C TYR A 328 -10.87 -1.25 10.07
N LYS A 329 -10.16 -0.28 9.49
CA LYS A 329 -9.88 -0.29 8.04
C LYS A 329 -8.80 -1.33 7.80
N VAL A 330 -9.21 -2.46 7.25
CA VAL A 330 -8.38 -3.65 7.03
C VAL A 330 -7.22 -3.29 6.11
N GLY A 331 -6.02 -3.71 6.52
CA GLY A 331 -4.81 -3.40 5.77
C GLY A 331 -4.74 -4.10 4.41
N HIS A 332 -3.95 -3.58 3.48
CA HIS A 332 -3.48 -4.25 2.25
C HIS A 332 -4.59 -5.05 1.54
N HIS A 333 -5.76 -4.43 1.41
CA HIS A 333 -6.97 -4.98 0.78
C HIS A 333 -7.42 -6.37 1.28
N GLY A 334 -7.00 -6.77 2.48
CA GLY A 334 -7.26 -8.11 3.01
C GLY A 334 -6.37 -9.20 2.41
N SER A 335 -5.13 -8.87 2.01
CA SER A 335 -4.12 -9.86 1.62
C SER A 335 -3.77 -10.83 2.76
N HIS A 336 -3.14 -11.95 2.40
CA HIS A 336 -2.71 -13.00 3.33
C HIS A 336 -1.80 -12.52 4.49
N ASN A 337 -1.02 -11.47 4.26
CA ASN A 337 -0.10 -10.87 5.23
C ASN A 337 -0.57 -9.50 5.78
N ALA A 338 -1.81 -9.11 5.47
CA ALA A 338 -2.35 -7.80 5.81
C ALA A 338 -2.75 -7.63 7.28
N THR A 339 -3.06 -8.73 7.95
CA THR A 339 -3.52 -8.74 9.35
C THR A 339 -3.01 -10.00 10.02
N LEU A 340 -2.29 -9.85 11.13
CA LEU A 340 -1.84 -10.99 11.92
C LEU A 340 -2.99 -11.60 12.72
N ARG A 341 -2.84 -12.88 13.08
CA ARG A 341 -3.75 -13.61 13.95
C ARG A 341 -3.61 -13.20 15.42
N GLN A 342 -2.77 -13.89 16.19
CA GLN A 342 -2.64 -13.73 17.65
C GLN A 342 -2.10 -12.36 18.03
N LYS A 343 -1.25 -11.78 17.17
CA LYS A 343 -0.66 -10.44 17.34
C LYS A 343 -1.42 -9.33 16.61
N GLY A 344 -2.58 -9.64 16.05
CA GLY A 344 -3.41 -8.69 15.32
C GLY A 344 -4.88 -8.85 15.66
N LEU A 345 -5.64 -9.47 14.75
CA LEU A 345 -7.09 -9.55 14.82
C LEU A 345 -7.61 -10.20 16.12
N GLU A 346 -6.93 -11.23 16.63
CA GLU A 346 -7.37 -11.90 17.86
C GLU A 346 -7.19 -11.02 19.11
N GLN A 347 -6.38 -9.96 19.03
CA GLN A 347 -6.27 -8.96 20.11
C GLN A 347 -7.40 -7.93 20.08
N MET A 348 -8.17 -7.80 19.00
CA MET A 348 -9.21 -6.77 18.87
C MET A 348 -10.50 -7.18 19.60
N GLU A 349 -10.49 -7.13 20.92
CA GLU A 349 -11.57 -7.59 21.80
C GLU A 349 -12.89 -6.83 21.64
N ARG A 350 -12.85 -5.61 21.10
CA ARG A 350 -14.02 -4.72 20.97
C ARG A 350 -14.44 -4.45 19.52
N LEU A 351 -13.90 -5.20 18.56
CA LEU A 351 -14.14 -4.93 17.14
C LEU A 351 -15.63 -4.98 16.81
N ALA A 352 -16.18 -3.85 16.38
CA ALA A 352 -17.57 -3.75 15.96
C ALA A 352 -17.66 -3.83 14.42
N THR A 353 -16.85 -3.06 13.71
CA THR A 353 -16.92 -2.95 12.25
C THR A 353 -15.53 -3.06 11.65
N ALA A 354 -15.39 -3.94 10.64
CA ALA A 354 -14.21 -3.98 9.79
C ALA A 354 -14.57 -3.54 8.36
N VAL A 355 -13.71 -2.78 7.71
CA VAL A 355 -13.90 -2.31 6.33
C VAL A 355 -12.71 -2.76 5.48
N ILE A 356 -12.98 -3.55 4.46
CA ILE A 356 -11.98 -4.03 3.51
C ILE A 356 -12.04 -3.16 2.25
N PRO A 357 -11.07 -2.24 2.05
CA PRO A 357 -10.97 -1.50 0.80
C PRO A 357 -10.42 -2.46 -0.26
N VAL A 358 -11.27 -2.99 -1.13
CA VAL A 358 -10.87 -3.95 -2.18
C VAL A 358 -11.70 -3.76 -3.44
N ASN A 359 -11.12 -4.15 -4.57
CA ASN A 359 -11.82 -4.41 -5.82
C ASN A 359 -11.45 -5.82 -6.27
N HIS A 360 -12.29 -6.80 -5.93
CA HIS A 360 -11.99 -8.21 -6.17
C HIS A 360 -11.86 -8.52 -7.67
N GLU A 361 -12.70 -7.92 -8.51
CA GLU A 361 -12.63 -8.12 -9.97
C GLU A 361 -11.27 -7.65 -10.51
N MET A 362 -10.77 -6.50 -10.04
CA MET A 362 -9.46 -6.01 -10.44
C MET A 362 -8.33 -6.87 -9.87
N ALA A 363 -8.42 -7.31 -8.61
CA ALA A 363 -7.44 -8.20 -8.01
C ALA A 363 -7.30 -9.51 -8.82
N LEU A 364 -8.41 -10.08 -9.31
CA LEU A 364 -8.40 -11.23 -10.20
C LEU A 364 -7.73 -10.92 -11.56
N LYS A 365 -8.04 -9.77 -12.17
CA LYS A 365 -7.41 -9.33 -13.43
C LYS A 365 -5.89 -9.16 -13.29
N LYS A 366 -5.45 -8.62 -12.17
CA LYS A 366 -4.04 -8.39 -11.81
C LYS A 366 -3.33 -9.64 -11.26
N ARG A 367 -4.02 -10.79 -11.22
CA ARG A 367 -3.49 -12.07 -10.71
C ARG A 367 -3.01 -12.01 -9.25
N TRP A 368 -3.56 -11.11 -8.43
CA TRP A 368 -3.24 -10.96 -7.00
C TRP A 368 -3.88 -12.04 -6.10
N GLY A 369 -4.13 -13.21 -6.68
CA GLY A 369 -4.66 -14.37 -5.98
C GLY A 369 -6.06 -14.16 -5.40
N ARG A 370 -6.26 -14.70 -4.20
CA ARG A 370 -7.56 -14.74 -3.51
C ARG A 370 -7.84 -13.47 -2.70
N MET A 371 -7.43 -12.28 -3.13
CA MET A 371 -7.65 -11.03 -2.39
C MET A 371 -9.10 -10.51 -2.56
N PRO A 372 -9.87 -10.22 -1.49
CA PRO A 372 -9.52 -10.39 -0.09
C PRO A 372 -9.55 -11.86 0.33
N LEU A 373 -8.58 -12.28 1.15
CA LEU A 373 -8.40 -13.68 1.50
C LEU A 373 -9.62 -14.22 2.26
N PRO A 374 -10.30 -15.28 1.76
CA PRO A 374 -11.51 -15.78 2.40
C PRO A 374 -11.32 -16.17 3.87
N GLU A 375 -10.19 -16.77 4.21
CA GLU A 375 -9.85 -17.14 5.59
C GLU A 375 -9.74 -15.92 6.52
N LEU A 376 -9.22 -14.79 6.01
CA LEU A 376 -9.20 -13.52 6.77
C LEU A 376 -10.59 -12.90 6.86
N VAL A 377 -11.37 -12.93 5.76
CA VAL A 377 -12.75 -12.42 5.74
C VAL A 377 -13.62 -13.17 6.75
N ASP A 378 -13.49 -14.50 6.83
CA ASP A 378 -14.24 -15.31 7.79
C ASP A 378 -13.83 -14.99 9.23
N ALA A 379 -12.52 -14.88 9.50
CA ALA A 379 -12.04 -14.46 10.82
C ALA A 379 -12.53 -13.05 11.22
N LEU A 380 -12.59 -12.11 10.26
CA LEU A 380 -13.15 -10.78 10.49
C LEU A 380 -14.64 -10.84 10.80
N ARG A 381 -15.42 -11.68 10.11
CA ARG A 381 -16.85 -11.88 10.38
C ARG A 381 -17.11 -12.49 11.75
N GLU A 382 -16.23 -13.37 12.22
CA GLU A 382 -16.31 -13.93 13.58
C GLU A 382 -16.02 -12.88 14.67
N ARG A 383 -15.19 -11.87 14.36
CA ARG A 383 -14.74 -10.86 15.34
C ARG A 383 -15.54 -9.56 15.32
N ALA A 384 -15.93 -9.06 14.13
CA ALA A 384 -16.60 -7.77 13.97
C ALA A 384 -18.09 -7.89 14.29
N ALA A 385 -18.47 -7.50 15.50
CA ALA A 385 -19.81 -7.74 16.06
C ALA A 385 -20.98 -7.12 15.27
N LYS A 386 -20.76 -5.99 14.59
CA LYS A 386 -21.76 -5.34 13.71
C LYS A 386 -21.63 -5.80 12.25
N GLY A 387 -20.43 -6.16 11.80
CA GLY A 387 -20.21 -6.77 10.48
C GLY A 387 -18.95 -6.29 9.75
N VAL A 388 -18.77 -6.85 8.56
CA VAL A 388 -17.65 -6.56 7.66
C VAL A 388 -18.18 -5.90 6.38
N LEU A 389 -17.65 -4.72 6.05
CA LEU A 389 -17.95 -3.98 4.83
C LEU A 389 -16.84 -4.19 3.80
N ARG A 390 -17.20 -4.12 2.52
CA ARG A 390 -16.29 -4.21 1.39
C ARG A 390 -16.60 -3.10 0.39
N SER A 391 -15.59 -2.41 -0.12
CA SER A 391 -15.79 -1.29 -1.05
C SER A 391 -16.28 -1.68 -2.45
N ASP A 392 -16.27 -2.97 -2.79
CA ASP A 392 -16.70 -3.49 -4.09
C ASP A 392 -18.07 -4.17 -4.09
N GLU A 393 -18.77 -4.19 -2.95
CA GLU A 393 -20.11 -4.75 -2.85
C GLU A 393 -20.96 -4.05 -1.79
N ASP A 394 -22.25 -3.94 -2.05
CA ASP A 394 -23.21 -3.50 -1.04
C ASP A 394 -23.38 -4.59 0.04
N PRO A 395 -23.57 -4.21 1.31
CA PRO A 395 -23.84 -5.18 2.36
C PRO A 395 -25.15 -5.91 2.08
N LYS A 396 -25.14 -7.25 2.21
CA LYS A 396 -26.30 -8.11 1.95
C LYS A 396 -27.48 -7.83 2.89
N GLU A 397 -27.18 -7.36 4.09
CA GLU A 397 -28.15 -6.98 5.12
C GLU A 397 -27.78 -5.59 5.67
N PRO A 398 -28.77 -4.77 6.09
CA PRO A 398 -28.48 -3.47 6.70
C PRO A 398 -27.59 -3.62 7.94
N ILE A 399 -26.51 -2.85 8.00
CA ILE A 399 -25.61 -2.80 9.16
C ILE A 399 -25.95 -1.56 9.99
N GLN A 400 -26.12 -1.75 11.31
CA GLN A 400 -26.46 -0.64 12.20
C GLN A 400 -25.40 0.45 12.17
N GLY A 401 -25.84 1.69 11.91
CA GLY A 401 -24.96 2.86 11.84
C GLY A 401 -24.20 2.98 10.53
N VAL A 402 -24.59 2.23 9.49
CA VAL A 402 -24.00 2.33 8.15
C VAL A 402 -25.07 2.78 7.15
N GLU A 403 -24.80 3.88 6.46
CA GLU A 403 -25.53 4.30 5.26
C GLU A 403 -24.68 4.03 4.02
N VAL A 404 -25.32 3.56 2.95
CA VAL A 404 -24.66 3.16 1.70
C VAL A 404 -24.95 4.19 0.63
N ASP A 405 -23.89 4.76 0.07
CA ASP A 405 -23.91 5.64 -1.10
C ASP A 405 -23.08 4.99 -2.23
N PRO A 406 -23.38 5.26 -3.51
CA PRO A 406 -22.57 4.76 -4.63
C PRO A 406 -21.07 5.12 -4.56
N LEU A 407 -20.69 6.17 -3.82
CA LEU A 407 -19.31 6.64 -3.68
C LEU A 407 -18.68 6.26 -2.33
N TYR A 408 -19.47 6.06 -1.28
CA TYR A 408 -18.95 5.87 0.08
C TYR A 408 -19.89 5.08 1.00
N PHE A 409 -19.32 4.59 2.10
CA PHE A 409 -20.10 4.19 3.27
C PHE A 409 -19.99 5.27 4.34
N GLU A 410 -21.12 5.79 4.80
CA GLU A 410 -21.16 6.66 5.97
C GLU A 410 -21.34 5.80 7.21
N ILE A 411 -20.38 5.88 8.14
CA ILE A 411 -20.32 5.01 9.31
C ILE A 411 -20.37 5.88 10.57
N THR A 412 -21.46 5.74 11.32
CA THR A 412 -21.66 6.36 12.63
C THR A 412 -21.41 5.30 13.70
N LEU A 413 -20.40 5.54 14.55
CA LEU A 413 -19.91 4.57 15.55
C LEU A 413 -20.63 4.66 16.89
#